data_AF-A0A1V5S2Z7-F1
#
_entry.id   AF-A0A1V5S2Z7-F1
#
_cell.length_a   1.000
_cell.length_b   1.000
_cell.length_c   1.000
_cell.angle_alpha   90.00
_cell.angle_beta   90.00
_cell.angle_gamma   90.00
#
_symmetry.space_group_name_H-M   'P 1'
#
loop_
_entity.id
_entity.type
_entity.pdbx_description
1 polymer ?
#
loop_
_entity_poly.entity_id
_entity_poly.type
_entity_poly.pdbx_seq_one_letter_code
_entity_poly.pdbx_strand_id
1 'polypeptide(L)'
;MFSDFPAYLIVILFLLTGLALISAKKSGHFLKSLLISIIGGLGSLCAIGVIGQFITLSVGVNFLTVAVAITLSVPGVIMLLLVGIILP
;
A
#
# COMPACT_ATOMS: atom_id res chain seq x y z
N MET A 1 -19.90 -9.88 -3.57
CA MET A 1 -20.03 -9.13 -4.84
C MET A 1 -18.87 -8.15 -4.89
N PHE A 2 -17.99 -8.32 -5.87
CA PHE A 2 -16.64 -7.77 -5.98
C PHE A 2 -16.61 -6.30 -6.48
N SER A 3 -17.53 -5.45 -6.03
CA SER A 3 -17.78 -4.13 -6.63
C SER A 3 -16.93 -2.99 -6.07
N ASP A 4 -16.28 -3.19 -4.92
CA ASP A 4 -15.68 -2.08 -4.17
C ASP A 4 -14.18 -2.24 -3.94
N PHE A 5 -13.48 -3.03 -4.76
CA PHE A 5 -12.06 -2.72 -4.98
C PHE A 5 -12.05 -1.41 -5.72
N PRO A 6 -11.74 -0.31 -5.04
CA PRO A 6 -12.19 0.94 -5.56
C PRO A 6 -11.32 1.28 -6.75
N ALA A 7 -11.93 1.46 -7.92
CA ALA A 7 -11.22 1.89 -9.11
C ALA A 7 -10.37 3.15 -8.81
N TYR A 8 -10.78 3.97 -7.83
CA TYR A 8 -10.01 5.09 -7.32
C TYR A 8 -8.64 4.70 -6.74
N LEU A 9 -8.48 3.56 -6.05
CA LEU A 9 -7.18 3.12 -5.50
C LEU A 9 -6.19 2.77 -6.62
N ILE A 10 -6.67 2.12 -7.68
CA ILE A 10 -5.86 1.76 -8.85
C ILE A 10 -5.44 3.04 -9.59
N VAL A 11 -6.35 3.98 -9.79
CA VAL A 11 -6.08 5.29 -10.41
C VAL A 11 -5.08 6.10 -9.58
N ILE A 12 -5.22 6.11 -8.25
CA ILE A 12 -4.30 6.78 -7.33
C ILE A 12 -2.91 6.15 -7.39
N LEU A 13 -2.80 4.82 -7.40
CA LEU A 13 -1.53 4.10 -7.56
C LEU A 13 -0.85 4.43 -8.90
N PHE A 14 -1.63 4.51 -9.99
CA PHE A 14 -1.11 4.88 -11.31
C PHE A 14 -0.59 6.32 -11.34
N LEU A 15 -1.33 7.25 -10.74
CA LEU A 15 -0.94 8.67 -10.59
C LEU A 15 0.31 8.84 -9.73
N LEU A 16 0.39 8.13 -8.59
CA LEU A 16 1.55 8.12 -7.70
C LEU A 16 2.79 7.55 -8.40
N THR A 17 2.63 6.50 -9.20
CA THR A 17 3.72 5.90 -9.98
C THR A 17 4.21 6.84 -11.07
N GLY A 18 3.30 7.54 -11.75
CA GLY A 18 3.64 8.60 -12.70
C GLY A 18 4.40 9.76 -12.05
N LEU A 19 3.93 10.23 -10.88
CA LEU A 19 4.62 11.27 -10.09
C LEU A 19 6.00 10.80 -9.61
N ALA A 20 6.15 9.54 -9.20
CA ALA A 20 7.43 8.95 -8.85
C ALA A 20 8.42 9.00 -10.01
N LEU A 21 7.98 8.61 -11.20
CA LEU A 21 8.77 8.63 -12.44
C LEU A 21 9.18 10.05 -12.85
N ILE A 22 8.27 11.02 -12.72
CA ILE A 22 8.56 12.44 -13.01
C ILE A 22 9.52 13.01 -11.97
N SER A 23 9.31 12.71 -10.68
CA SER A 23 10.22 13.12 -9.61
C SER A 23 11.61 12.51 -9.79
N ALA A 24 11.69 11.30 -10.35
CA ALA A 24 12.94 10.60 -10.52
C ALA A 24 13.88 11.31 -11.51
N LYS A 25 13.30 12.12 -12.40
CA LYS A 25 13.99 12.88 -13.44
C LYS A 25 14.62 14.18 -12.93
N LYS A 26 14.19 14.73 -11.78
CA LYS A 26 14.64 16.06 -11.33
C LYS A 26 14.86 16.24 -9.81
N SER A 27 14.44 15.28 -8.98
CA SER A 27 14.41 15.45 -7.51
C SER A 27 15.46 14.63 -6.76
N GLY A 28 15.83 15.13 -5.58
CA GLY A 28 16.83 14.56 -4.67
C GLY A 28 16.44 13.18 -4.12
N HIS A 29 17.44 12.46 -3.60
CA HIS A 29 17.38 11.07 -3.14
C HIS A 29 16.18 10.78 -2.21
N PHE A 30 15.80 11.76 -1.38
CA PHE A 30 14.69 11.66 -0.44
C PHE A 30 13.31 11.52 -1.11
N LEU A 31 13.03 12.28 -2.16
CA LEU A 31 11.71 12.27 -2.80
C LEU A 31 11.46 10.97 -3.58
N LYS A 32 12.53 10.42 -4.18
CA LYS A 32 12.52 9.10 -4.82
C LYS A 32 12.20 8.00 -3.80
N SER A 33 12.92 7.98 -2.68
CA SER A 33 12.71 6.99 -1.61
C SER A 33 11.32 7.09 -1.00
N LEU A 34 10.83 8.31 -0.77
CA LEU A 34 9.48 8.56 -0.27
C LEU A 34 8.45 7.92 -1.22
N LEU A 35 8.50 8.23 -2.52
CA LEU A 35 7.53 7.73 -3.50
C LEU A 35 7.57 6.21 -3.66
N ILE A 36 8.76 5.61 -3.63
CA ILE A 36 8.90 4.14 -3.64
C ILE A 36 8.25 3.53 -2.39
N SER A 37 8.42 4.16 -1.22
CA SER A 37 7.77 3.72 0.01
C SER A 37 6.25 3.78 -0.11
N ILE A 38 5.70 4.90 -0.60
CA ILE A 38 4.26 5.10 -0.79
C ILE A 38 3.69 4.03 -1.73
N ILE A 39 4.31 3.82 -2.88
CA ILE A 39 3.85 2.85 -3.90
C ILE A 39 3.97 1.43 -3.38
N GLY A 40 5.08 1.08 -2.72
CA GLY A 40 5.26 -0.24 -2.12
C GLY A 40 4.26 -0.53 -1.01
N GLY A 41 3.91 0.48 -0.20
CA GLY A 41 2.90 0.40 0.85
C GLY A 41 1.50 0.18 0.32
N LEU A 42 1.04 1.07 -0.56
CA LEU A 42 -0.27 0.97 -1.20
C LEU A 42 -0.40 -0.29 -2.08
N GLY A 43 0.66 -0.63 -2.81
CA GLY A 43 0.72 -1.84 -3.63
C GLY A 43 0.62 -3.11 -2.77
N SER A 44 1.31 -3.14 -1.63
CA SER A 44 1.23 -4.27 -0.68
C SER A 44 -0.15 -4.39 -0.04
N LEU A 45 -0.79 -3.28 0.35
CA LEU A 45 -2.17 -3.29 0.85
C LEU A 45 -3.16 -3.82 -0.20
N CYS A 46 -3.04 -3.38 -1.46
CA CYS A 46 -3.85 -3.92 -2.55
C CYS A 46 -3.60 -5.42 -2.77
N ALA A 47 -2.34 -5.85 -2.80
CA ALA A 47 -1.98 -7.25 -2.97
C ALA A 47 -2.56 -8.13 -1.87
N ILE A 48 -2.49 -7.67 -0.62
CA ILE A 48 -3.06 -8.39 0.54
C ILE A 48 -4.59 -8.39 0.50
N GLY A 49 -5.24 -7.31 0.04
CA GLY A 49 -6.69 -7.32 -0.17
C GLY A 49 -7.15 -8.31 -1.26
N VAL A 50 -6.33 -8.56 -2.28
CA VAL A 50 -6.60 -9.58 -3.31
C VAL A 50 -6.28 -10.98 -2.79
N ILE A 51 -5.14 -11.15 -2.13
CA ILE A 51 -4.69 -12.44 -1.59
C ILE A 51 -5.61 -12.89 -0.43
N GLY A 52 -6.08 -11.98 0.40
CA GLY A 52 -7.02 -12.21 1.50
C GLY A 52 -8.41 -12.68 1.06
N GLN A 53 -8.65 -12.78 -0.25
CA GLN A 53 -9.81 -13.47 -0.80
C GLN A 53 -9.62 -15.00 -0.85
N PHE A 54 -8.36 -15.43 -0.94
CA PHE A 54 -7.96 -16.84 -1.01
C PHE A 54 -7.47 -17.37 0.34
N ILE A 55 -7.08 -16.48 1.26
CA ILE A 55 -6.68 -16.80 2.64
C ILE A 55 -7.46 -15.95 3.63
N THR A 56 -7.81 -16.50 4.79
CA THR A 56 -8.59 -15.83 5.85
C THR A 56 -7.90 -14.64 6.51
N LEU A 57 -6.67 -14.31 6.10
CA LEU A 57 -5.94 -13.14 6.56
C LEU A 57 -6.34 -11.92 5.72
N SER A 58 -7.03 -10.98 6.34
CA SER A 58 -7.37 -9.68 5.76
C SER A 58 -7.00 -8.57 6.73
N VAL A 59 -6.43 -7.48 6.21
CA VAL A 59 -6.16 -6.26 6.98
C VAL A 59 -7.21 -5.22 6.60
N GLY A 60 -7.94 -4.73 7.60
CA GLY A 60 -8.91 -3.65 7.38
C GLY A 60 -8.22 -2.39 6.84
N VAL A 61 -8.75 -1.84 5.74
CA VAL A 61 -8.25 -0.58 5.18
C VAL A 61 -8.84 0.58 5.99
N ASN A 62 -8.03 1.20 6.83
CA ASN A 62 -8.37 2.39 7.60
C ASN A 62 -7.23 3.41 7.49
N PHE A 63 -7.45 4.62 8.01
CA PHE A 63 -6.46 5.71 7.90
C PHE A 63 -5.10 5.34 8.54
N LEU A 64 -5.13 4.54 9.62
CA LEU A 64 -3.94 4.08 10.33
C LEU A 64 -3.16 3.04 9.52
N THR A 65 -3.82 2.06 8.92
CA THR A 65 -3.17 1.00 8.13
C THR A 65 -2.57 1.57 6.85
N VAL A 66 -3.25 2.54 6.23
CA VAL A 66 -2.70 3.30 5.09
C VAL A 66 -1.48 4.13 5.51
N ALA A 67 -1.53 4.83 6.64
CA ALA A 67 -0.38 5.60 7.13
C ALA A 67 0.83 4.71 7.40
N VAL A 68 0.65 3.60 8.13
CA VAL A 68 1.72 2.63 8.43
C VAL A 68 2.28 2.01 7.16
N ALA A 69 1.42 1.64 6.20
CA ALA A 69 1.86 1.11 4.92
C ALA A 69 2.67 2.13 4.12
N ILE A 70 2.31 3.42 4.12
CA ILE A 70 3.05 4.45 3.36
C ILE A 70 4.41 4.75 4.01
N THR A 71 4.47 4.77 5.35
CA THR A 71 5.71 5.09 6.10
C THR A 71 6.71 3.94 6.14
N LEU A 72 6.23 2.71 6.34
CA LEU A 72 7.07 1.52 6.45
C LEU A 72 7.05 0.65 5.18
N SER A 73 6.28 1.01 4.16
CA SER A 73 6.12 0.23 2.94
C SER A 73 5.70 -1.22 3.23
N VAL A 74 6.22 -2.17 2.44
CA VAL A 74 5.98 -3.61 2.57
C VAL A 74 6.18 -4.15 4.00
N PRO A 75 7.28 -3.87 4.73
CA PRO A 75 7.44 -4.38 6.10
C PRO A 75 6.38 -3.86 7.08
N GLY A 76 5.84 -2.66 6.87
CA GLY A 76 4.71 -2.15 7.65
C GLY A 76 3.44 -2.97 7.47
N VAL A 77 3.17 -3.42 6.24
CA VAL A 77 1.98 -4.25 5.96
C VAL A 77 2.15 -5.67 6.48
N ILE A 78 3.37 -6.22 6.46
CA ILE A 78 3.70 -7.52 7.08
C ILE A 78 3.47 -7.46 8.61
N MET A 79 3.89 -6.38 9.27
CA MET A 79 3.63 -6.15 10.69
C MET A 79 2.13 -6.09 11.00
N LEU A 80 1.36 -5.37 10.20
CA LEU A 80 -0.10 -5.29 10.37
C LEU A 80 -0.79 -6.65 10.22
N LEU A 81 -0.33 -7.48 9.27
CA LEU A 81 -0.78 -8.86 9.12
C LEU A 81 -0.44 -9.69 10.36
N LEU A 82 0.80 -9.61 10.86
CA LEU A 82 1.23 -10.32 12.08
C LEU A 82 0.40 -9.92 13.30
N VAL A 83 0.10 -8.62 13.46
CA VAL A 83 -0.77 -8.14 14.55
C VAL A 83 -2.17 -8.74 14.41
N GLY A 84 -2.75 -8.79 13.21
CA GLY A 84 -4.06 -9.41 12.98
C GLY A 84 -4.07 -10.95 13.17
N ILE A 85 -2.92 -11.62 13.12
CA ILE A 85 -2.81 -13.05 13.45
C ILE A 85 -2.73 -13.26 14.97
N ILE A 86 -2.02 -12.38 15.69
CA ILE A 86 -1.74 -12.53 17.13
C ILE A 86 -2.88 -11.99 18.01
N LEU A 87 -3.50 -10.88 17.61
CA LEU A 87 -4.72 -10.32 18.20
C LEU A 87 -5.88 -10.55 17.22
N PRO A 88 -6.58 -11.69 17.30
CA PRO A 88 -7.79 -11.92 16.50
C PRO A 88 -8.93 -10.97 16.89
#